data_AF-A0A0Q0Y5E4-F1
#
_entry.id   AF-A0A0Q0Y5E4-F1
#
_cell.length_a   1.000
_cell.length_b   1.000
_cell.length_c   1.000
_cell.angle_alpha   90.00
_cell.angle_beta   90.00
_cell.angle_gamma   90.00
#
_symmetry.space_group_name_H-M   'P 1'
#
loop_
_entity.id
_entity.type
_entity.pdbx_description
1 polymer ?
#
loop_
_entity_poly.entity_id
_entity_poly.type
_entity_poly.pdbx_seq_one_letter_code
_entity_poly.pdbx_strand_id
1 'polypeptide(L)' 'MCGAAGQLAGPEETIEAEIVRCLPGGVALVRTAAGTEEIGLALVRARAGDAVLVHAGEAISVL' A
#
# COMPACT_ATOMS: atom_id res chain seq x y z
N MET A 1 8.81 16.65 -11.73
CA MET A 1 7.63 16.64 -10.84
C MET A 1 7.69 15.31 -10.09
N CYS A 2 8.46 15.26 -9.00
CA CYS A 2 8.65 14.03 -8.23
C CYS A 2 7.51 13.97 -7.21
N GLY A 3 6.62 12.99 -7.33
CA GLY A 3 5.53 12.79 -6.38
C GLY A 3 6.11 12.41 -5.03
N ALA A 4 5.72 13.12 -3.98
CA ALA A 4 5.96 12.67 -2.62
C ALA A 4 5.17 11.38 -2.42
N ALA A 5 5.85 10.24 -2.55
CA ALA A 5 5.32 8.97 -2.06
C ALA A 5 5.01 9.18 -0.57
N GLY A 6 3.77 8.88 -0.21
CA GLY A 6 3.22 9.16 1.11
C GLY A 6 4.05 8.51 2.21
N GLN A 7 3.95 9.11 3.39
CA GLN A 7 4.73 8.78 4.56
C GLN A 7 4.16 7.51 5.22
N LEU A 8 4.30 6.38 4.54
CA LEU A 8 4.09 5.07 5.15
C LEU A 8 5.06 4.99 6.33
N ALA A 9 4.53 4.56 7.48
CA ALA A 9 5.13 4.73 8.79
C ALA A 9 6.59 4.24 8.88
N GLY A 10 7.27 4.66 9.96
CA GLY A 10 8.71 4.44 10.16
C GLY A 10 9.16 2.97 9.94
N PRO A 11 10.47 2.74 9.75
CA PRO A 11 11.03 1.51 9.17
C PRO A 11 10.76 0.20 9.94
N GLU A 12 10.13 0.24 11.11
CA GLU A 12 9.79 -0.94 11.92
C GLU A 12 8.27 -1.16 12.06
N GLU A 13 7.44 -0.25 11.53
CA GLU A 13 5.99 -0.31 11.69
C GLU A 13 5.32 -0.99 10.49
N THR A 14 4.22 -1.67 10.75
CA THR A 14 3.31 -2.18 9.71
C THR A 14 1.98 -1.46 9.87
N ILE A 15 1.41 -0.98 8.78
CA ILE A 15 0.13 -0.30 8.80
C ILE A 15 -0.93 -1.08 8.03
N GLU A 16 -2.17 -0.98 8.47
CA GLU A 16 -3.31 -1.45 7.70
C GLU A 16 -3.71 -0.43 6.64
N ALA A 17 -4.02 -0.91 5.44
CA ALA A 17 -4.47 -0.08 4.35
C ALA A 17 -5.52 -0.79 3.48
N GLU A 18 -6.45 -0.05 2.91
CA GLU A 18 -7.47 -0.58 1.99
C GLU A 18 -7.04 -0.34 0.54
N ILE A 19 -7.02 -1.37 -0.30
CA ILE A 19 -6.73 -1.24 -1.73
C ILE A 19 -7.89 -0.50 -2.41
N VAL A 20 -7.63 0.72 -2.88
CA VAL A 20 -8.60 1.50 -3.65
C VAL A 20 -8.63 1.05 -5.11
N ARG A 21 -7.44 0.86 -5.71
CA ARG A 21 -7.31 0.32 -7.07
C ARG A 21 -5.93 -0.29 -7.30
N CYS A 22 -5.88 -1.39 -8.05
CA CYS A 22 -4.65 -1.94 -8.59
C CYS A 22 -4.23 -1.19 -9.85
N LEU A 23 -2.93 -1.00 -10.02
CA LEU A 23 -2.33 -0.30 -11.15
C LEU A 23 -1.44 -1.26 -11.96
N PRO A 24 -1.15 -0.95 -13.23
CA PRO A 24 -0.12 -1.65 -13.99
C PRO A 24 1.23 -1.62 -13.27
N GLY A 25 2.02 -2.68 -13.42
CA GLY A 25 3.36 -2.76 -12.82
C GLY A 25 3.41 -3.36 -11.41
N GLY A 26 2.30 -3.89 -10.91
CA GLY A 26 2.27 -4.57 -9.61
C GLY A 26 2.27 -3.62 -8.43
N VAL A 27 1.67 -2.43 -8.59
CA VAL A 27 1.46 -1.45 -7.53
C VAL A 27 -0.04 -1.17 -7.34
N ALA A 28 -0.40 -0.53 -6.24
CA ALA A 28 -1.78 -0.16 -5.95
C ALA A 28 -1.85 1.19 -5.24
N LEU A 29 -2.94 1.91 -5.46
CA LEU A 29 -3.33 2.99 -4.56
C LEU A 29 -4.09 2.40 -3.38
N VAL A 30 -3.70 2.78 -2.18
CA VAL A 30 -4.35 2.42 -0.93
C VAL A 30 -4.84 3.63 -0.18
N ARG A 31 -5.83 3.41 0.68
CA ARG A 31 -6.28 4.38 1.68
C ARG A 31 -5.71 3.99 3.04
N THR A 32 -5.03 4.92 3.67
CA THR A 32 -4.49 4.85 5.03
C THR A 32 -5.17 5.91 5.90
N ALA A 33 -4.87 5.91 7.20
CA ALA A 33 -5.30 6.99 8.10
C ALA A 33 -4.66 8.35 7.74
N ALA A 34 -3.52 8.34 7.05
CA ALA A 34 -2.79 9.55 6.65
C ALA A 34 -3.22 10.09 5.28
N GLY A 35 -3.88 9.28 4.44
CA GLY A 35 -4.35 9.70 3.14
C GLY A 35 -4.38 8.57 2.11
N THR A 36 -4.24 8.92 0.83
CA THR A 36 -4.10 7.95 -0.26
C THR A 36 -2.65 7.85 -0.68
N GLU A 37 -2.13 6.63 -0.77
CA GLU A 37 -0.70 6.36 -0.99
C GLU A 37 -0.53 5.24 -2.01
N GLU A 38 0.61 5.19 -2.69
CA GLU A 38 0.96 4.10 -3.61
C GLU A 38 1.86 3.09 -2.91
N ILE A 39 1.55 1.80 -3.05
CA ILE A 39 2.33 0.70 -2.48
C ILE A 39 2.61 -0.38 -3.53
N GLY A 40 3.66 -1.16 -3.31
CA GLY A 40 3.95 -2.35 -4.09
C GLY A 40 3.12 -3.57 -3.67
N LEU A 41 2.85 -4.45 -4.63
CA LEU A 41 2.16 -5.73 -4.47
C LEU A 41 3.06 -6.91 -4.86
N ALA A 42 4.38 -6.74 -4.84
CA ALA A 42 5.30 -7.77 -5.34
C ALA A 42 5.19 -9.10 -4.56
N LEU A 43 4.77 -9.03 -3.29
CA LEU A 43 4.77 -10.15 -2.35
C LEU A 43 3.40 -10.81 -2.16
N VAL A 44 2.32 -10.18 -2.64
CA VAL A 44 0.95 -10.63 -2.41
C VAL A 44 0.08 -10.48 -3.64
N ARG A 45 -1.02 -11.25 -3.69
CA ARG A 45 -2.08 -11.06 -4.70
C ARG A 45 -3.27 -10.40 -4.03
N ALA A 46 -3.40 -9.09 -4.19
CA ALA A 46 -4.51 -8.29 -3.68
C ALA A 46 -5.33 -7.69 -4.83
N ARG A 47 -6.57 -7.31 -4.54
CA ARG A 47 -7.51 -6.63 -5.43
C ARG A 47 -8.14 -5.42 -4.73
N ALA A 48 -8.81 -4.56 -5.51
CA ALA A 48 -9.58 -3.46 -4.95
C ALA A 48 -10.61 -3.95 -3.92
N GLY A 49 -10.67 -3.27 -2.78
CA GLY A 49 -11.50 -3.60 -1.62
C GLY A 49 -10.84 -4.50 -0.58
N ASP A 50 -9.71 -5.13 -0.88
CA ASP A 50 -8.98 -5.91 0.11
C ASP A 50 -8.31 -4.98 1.14
N ALA A 51 -8.29 -5.40 2.41
CA ALA A 51 -7.42 -4.83 3.42
C ALA A 51 -6.06 -5.54 3.39
N VAL A 52 -4.97 -4.79 3.56
CA VAL A 52 -3.60 -5.31 3.52
C VAL A 52 -2.77 -4.75 4.64
N LEU A 53 -1.76 -5.51 5.05
CA LEU A 53 -0.66 -5.03 5.88
C LEU A 53 0.46 -4.52 4.98
N VAL A 54 0.94 -3.31 5.25
CA VAL A 54 1.99 -2.63 4.50
C VAL A 54 3.19 -2.39 5.38
N HIS A 55 4.38 -2.77 4.90
CA HIS A 55 5.65 -2.49 5.55
C HIS A 55 6.64 -1.93 4.54
N ALA A 56 7.29 -0.80 4.88
CA ALA A 56 8.28 -0.14 4.04
C ALA A 56 7.83 0.10 2.58
N GLY A 57 6.54 0.38 2.35
CA GLY A 57 6.01 0.60 0.99
C GLY A 57 5.45 -0.62 0.28
N GLU A 58 5.60 -1.82 0.84
CA GLU A 58 5.18 -3.07 0.21
C GLU A 58 4.05 -3.75 0.99
N ALA A 59 3.04 -4.24 0.28
CA ALA A 59 2.04 -5.12 0.88
C ALA A 59 2.67 -6.48 1.21
N ILE A 60 2.57 -6.89 2.47
CA ILE A 60 3.16 -8.15 2.98
C ILE A 60 2.11 -9.19 3.36
N SER A 61 0.84 -8.80 3.52
CA SER A 61 -0.27 -9.72 3.79
C SER A 61 -1.60 -9.13 3.31
N VAL A 62 -2.53 -10.01 2.94
CA VAL A 62 -3.96 -9.69 2.77
C VAL A 62 -4.69 -10.10 4.06
N LEU A 63 -5.67 -9.32 4.49
CA LEU A 63 -6.46 -9.52 5.72
C LEU A 63 -7.89 -10.00 5.42
#